data_AF-A0A2R8AZ59-F1
#
_entry.id   AF-A0A2R8AZ59-F1
#
_cell.length_a   1.000
_cell.length_b   1.000
_cell.length_c   1.000
_cell.angle_alpha   90.00
_cell.angle_beta   90.00
_cell.angle_gamma   90.00
#
_symmetry.space_group_name_H-M   'P 1'
#
loop_
_entity.id
_entity.type
_entity.pdbx_description
1 polymer ?
#
loop_
_entity_poly.entity_id
_entity_poly.type
_entity_poly.pdbx_seq_one_letter_code
_entity_poly.pdbx_strand_id
1 'polypeptide(L)'
;MKVEEVVLAEDELSQLKVTRHSEMTVDEIDALLSEGASRNFWDDLRAFADACDTVLQEKEWPAASAKVCIEQDGTWRLFAKSEACKAKFGWKLGSTYVQEMTKDFSDAWYAARIGLKCRLALEHLNKGDGGKPFFHSMMFEIGSLRTDWRWRRSRKKQIITGRKQRNVLSDLRDAQNRTAKQNVEWRRGLVRNLISETKLTKGALSRWLQTQLKKRHDIEVSERTVRSDLKALGP
;
A
#
# COMPACT_ATOMS: atom_id res chain seq x y z
N MET A 1 2.59 20.32 -0.43
CA MET A 1 2.29 18.89 -0.26
C MET A 1 1.58 18.40 -1.51
N LYS A 2 2.26 17.67 -2.40
CA LYS A 2 1.64 17.07 -3.59
C LYS A 2 1.38 15.60 -3.29
N VAL A 3 0.11 15.20 -3.36
CA VAL A 3 -0.33 13.82 -3.25
C VAL A 3 -0.48 13.30 -4.67
N GLU A 4 0.27 12.27 -5.03
CA GLU A 4 0.15 11.60 -6.33
C GLU A 4 -0.32 10.17 -6.10
N GLU A 5 -1.44 9.81 -6.71
CA GLU A 5 -1.94 8.44 -6.76
C GLU A 5 -1.23 7.72 -7.91
N VAL A 6 -0.36 6.73 -7.60
CA VAL A 6 0.31 5.90 -8.63
C VAL A 6 -0.11 4.44 -8.47
N VAL A 7 -0.56 3.83 -9.57
CA VAL A 7 -0.91 2.41 -9.68
C VAL A 7 0.37 1.61 -9.92
N LEU A 8 0.69 0.66 -9.04
CA LEU A 8 2.00 -0.01 -9.00
C LEU A 8 2.06 -1.39 -9.71
N ALA A 9 0.94 -2.05 -10.02
CA ALA A 9 0.90 -3.27 -10.84
C ALA A 9 -0.54 -3.71 -11.19
N GLU A 10 -0.71 -4.33 -12.36
CA GLU A 10 -1.92 -5.05 -12.78
C GLU A 10 -1.83 -6.53 -12.39
N ASP A 11 -2.07 -6.80 -11.12
CA ASP A 11 -2.34 -8.13 -10.59
C ASP A 11 -3.60 -8.07 -9.71
N GLU A 12 -4.31 -9.20 -9.57
CA GLU A 12 -5.71 -9.36 -9.11
C GLU A 12 -6.08 -8.75 -7.73
N LEU A 13 -5.16 -8.01 -7.09
CA LEU A 13 -5.29 -7.38 -5.77
C LEU A 13 -5.30 -5.85 -5.79
N SER A 14 -5.10 -5.21 -6.94
CA SER A 14 -4.70 -3.79 -7.06
C SER A 14 -5.83 -2.76 -7.24
N GLN A 15 -6.89 -2.84 -6.43
CA GLN A 15 -7.83 -1.71 -6.21
C GLN A 15 -7.79 -1.23 -4.76
N LEU A 16 -6.59 -0.95 -4.23
CA LEU A 16 -6.45 -0.28 -2.94
C LEU A 16 -5.60 0.96 -3.13
N LYS A 17 -6.29 2.12 -3.17
CA LYS A 17 -5.68 3.44 -3.11
C LYS A 17 -4.85 3.53 -1.83
N VAL A 18 -3.53 3.61 -1.98
CA VAL A 18 -2.61 3.84 -0.86
C VAL A 18 -2.33 5.33 -0.80
N THR A 19 -2.63 5.95 0.34
CA THR A 19 -2.03 7.23 0.70
C THR A 19 -0.56 6.96 0.99
N ARG A 20 0.31 7.19 0.01
CA ARG A 20 1.76 7.11 0.21
C ARG A 20 2.13 8.25 1.16
N HIS A 21 2.45 7.92 2.40
CA HIS A 21 3.24 8.82 3.22
C HIS A 21 4.66 8.82 2.64
N SER A 22 4.94 9.85 1.85
CA SER A 22 6.28 10.42 1.78
C SER A 22 6.63 10.82 3.24
N GLU A 23 7.83 10.68 3.76
CA GLU A 23 9.15 10.44 3.18
C GLU A 23 10.08 10.36 4.41
N MET A 24 11.19 9.62 4.33
CA MET A 24 12.38 10.21 4.94
C MET A 24 12.69 11.42 4.06
N THR A 25 12.57 12.64 4.60
CA THR A 25 12.78 13.85 3.79
C THR A 25 14.22 13.89 3.29
N VAL A 26 14.50 14.65 2.23
CA VAL A 26 15.89 14.88 1.79
C VAL A 26 16.73 15.42 2.95
N ASP A 27 16.12 16.25 3.81
CA ASP A 27 16.75 16.78 5.03
C ASP A 27 17.01 15.71 6.10
N GLU A 28 16.14 14.71 6.25
CA GLU A 28 16.36 13.57 7.16
C GLU A 28 17.42 12.59 6.62
N ILE A 29 17.50 12.44 5.29
CA ILE A 29 18.58 11.69 4.63
C ILE A 29 19.90 12.43 4.77
N ASP A 30 19.92 13.75 4.55
CA ASP A 30 21.10 14.59 4.76
C ASP A 30 21.52 14.59 6.23
N ALA A 31 20.57 14.63 7.17
CA ALA A 31 20.84 14.47 8.60
C ALA A 31 21.44 13.10 8.91
N LEU A 32 20.88 12.00 8.38
CA LEU A 32 21.42 10.64 8.59
C LEU A 32 22.79 10.42 7.95
N LEU A 33 23.07 11.03 6.80
CA LEU A 33 24.38 10.94 6.14
C LEU A 33 25.41 11.89 6.75
N SER A 34 24.97 13.03 7.30
CA SER A 34 25.82 13.96 8.04
C SER A 34 26.10 13.47 9.47
N GLU A 35 25.11 12.85 10.12
CA GLU A 35 25.26 12.02 11.34
C GLU A 35 25.93 10.67 11.05
N GLY A 36 26.06 10.30 9.76
CA GLY A 36 26.75 9.12 9.24
C GLY A 36 28.27 9.14 9.46
N ALA A 37 28.79 10.16 10.14
CA ALA A 37 30.07 10.12 10.85
C ALA A 37 30.02 9.26 12.14
N SER A 38 28.83 8.87 12.61
CA SER A 38 28.66 7.93 13.73
C SER A 38 28.66 6.49 13.23
N ARG A 39 29.51 5.64 13.82
CA ARG A 39 29.69 4.20 13.47
C ARG A 39 28.36 3.42 13.38
N ASN A 40 27.37 3.81 14.18
CA ASN A 40 26.14 3.04 14.39
C ASN A 40 25.29 2.87 13.12
N PHE A 41 25.20 3.87 12.25
CA PHE A 41 24.34 3.79 11.06
C PHE A 41 24.83 2.74 10.04
N TRP A 42 26.12 2.76 9.71
CA TRP A 42 26.70 1.81 8.76
C TRP A 42 26.78 0.40 9.32
N ASP A 43 26.94 0.27 10.65
CA ASP A 43 26.85 -1.00 11.34
C ASP A 43 25.41 -1.55 11.33
N ASP A 44 24.39 -0.71 11.51
CA ASP A 44 22.98 -1.08 11.37
C ASP A 44 22.65 -1.51 9.93
N LEU A 45 23.18 -0.80 8.93
CA LEU A 45 23.01 -1.16 7.53
C LEU A 45 23.65 -2.52 7.20
N ARG A 46 24.83 -2.81 7.79
CA ARG A 46 25.50 -4.10 7.66
C ARG A 46 24.69 -5.21 8.32
N ALA A 47 24.25 -5.01 9.56
CA ALA A 47 23.39 -5.96 10.26
C ALA A 47 22.09 -6.24 9.50
N PHE A 48 21.52 -5.21 8.86
CA PHE A 48 20.31 -5.38 8.05
C PHE A 48 20.57 -6.16 6.75
N ALA A 49 21.74 -5.96 6.11
CA ALA A 49 22.16 -6.78 4.98
C ALA A 49 22.32 -8.26 5.39
N ASP A 50 22.96 -8.53 6.53
CA ASP A 50 23.18 -9.88 7.05
C ASP A 50 21.84 -10.56 7.41
N ALA A 51 20.89 -9.82 7.98
CA ALA A 51 19.53 -10.30 8.24
C ALA A 51 18.79 -10.67 6.94
N CYS A 52 18.99 -9.91 5.86
CA CYS A 52 18.43 -10.24 4.55
C CYS A 52 19.04 -11.55 4.01
N ASP A 53 20.36 -11.71 4.10
CA ASP A 53 21.03 -12.94 3.67
C ASP A 53 20.58 -14.15 4.51
N THR A 54 20.30 -13.96 5.80
CA THR A 54 19.73 -15.02 6.66
C THR A 54 18.37 -15.49 6.14
N VAL A 55 17.47 -14.57 5.76
CA VAL A 55 16.16 -14.91 5.16
C VAL A 55 16.31 -15.70 3.84
N LEU A 56 17.36 -15.41 3.07
CA LEU A 56 17.65 -16.14 1.83
C LEU A 56 18.18 -17.55 2.15
N GLN A 57 19.13 -17.65 3.08
CA GLN A 57 19.71 -18.92 3.50
C GLN A 57 18.68 -19.89 4.10
N GLU A 58 17.77 -19.40 4.94
CA GLU A 58 16.66 -20.19 5.51
C GLU A 58 15.76 -20.84 4.44
N LYS A 59 15.80 -20.31 3.21
CA LYS A 59 15.02 -20.78 2.06
C LYS A 59 15.88 -21.39 0.96
N GLU A 60 17.13 -21.71 1.28
CA GLU A 60 18.10 -22.30 0.35
C GLU A 60 18.32 -21.43 -0.90
N TRP A 61 18.22 -20.11 -0.75
CA TRP A 61 18.55 -19.14 -1.79
C TRP A 61 19.98 -18.60 -1.62
N PRO A 62 20.62 -18.14 -2.71
CA PRO A 62 21.93 -17.53 -2.61
C PRO A 62 21.85 -16.20 -1.86
N ALA A 63 22.92 -15.83 -1.17
CA ALA A 63 23.07 -14.50 -0.59
C ALA A 63 22.94 -13.41 -1.68
N ALA A 64 22.44 -12.24 -1.30
CA ALA A 64 22.00 -11.22 -2.27
C ALA A 64 23.14 -10.76 -3.20
N SER A 65 24.35 -10.58 -2.67
CA SER A 65 25.53 -10.15 -3.43
C SER A 65 26.36 -11.30 -4.00
N ALA A 66 25.99 -12.56 -3.76
CA ALA A 66 26.73 -13.71 -4.27
C ALA A 66 26.67 -13.76 -5.81
N LYS A 67 27.73 -14.23 -6.44
CA LYS A 67 27.68 -14.60 -7.86
C LYS A 67 27.31 -16.08 -7.95
N VAL A 68 26.34 -16.40 -8.80
CA VAL A 68 25.85 -17.77 -9.00
C VAL A 68 25.95 -18.17 -10.47
N CYS A 69 26.33 -19.41 -10.74
CA CYS A 69 26.10 -20.04 -12.04
C CYS A 69 24.72 -20.69 -12.04
N ILE A 70 24.02 -20.57 -13.17
CA ILE A 70 22.72 -21.23 -13.38
C ILE A 70 22.95 -22.51 -14.20
N GLU A 71 22.47 -23.63 -13.69
CA GLU A 71 22.53 -24.93 -14.35
C GLU A 71 21.36 -25.14 -15.31
N GLN A 72 21.46 -26.17 -16.16
CA GLN A 72 20.48 -26.42 -17.23
C GLN A 72 19.08 -26.81 -16.72
N ASP A 73 19.01 -27.35 -15.51
CA ASP A 73 17.77 -27.73 -14.81
C ASP A 73 17.14 -26.55 -14.04
N GLY A 74 17.72 -25.34 -14.13
CA GLY A 74 17.27 -24.15 -13.42
C GLY A 74 17.78 -24.05 -11.98
N THR A 75 18.55 -25.03 -11.50
CA THR A 75 19.24 -24.95 -10.20
C THR A 75 20.43 -23.99 -10.28
N TRP A 76 20.98 -23.65 -9.12
CA TRP A 76 22.09 -22.71 -9.02
C TRP A 76 23.21 -23.27 -8.15
N ARG A 77 24.41 -22.79 -8.40
CA ARG A 77 25.59 -23.02 -7.54
C ARG A 77 26.42 -21.74 -7.44
N LEU A 78 27.23 -21.63 -6.40
CA LEU A 78 28.13 -20.49 -6.26
C LEU A 78 29.14 -20.45 -7.41
N PHE A 79 29.37 -19.25 -7.94
CA PHE A 79 30.36 -19.01 -8.97
C PHE A 79 31.77 -19.14 -8.39
N ALA A 80 32.54 -20.11 -8.86
CA ALA A 80 33.96 -20.24 -8.59
C ALA A 80 34.75 -19.68 -9.80
N LYS A 81 35.74 -18.79 -9.56
CA LYS A 81 36.53 -18.17 -10.63
C LYS A 81 37.26 -19.17 -11.53
N SER A 82 37.52 -20.39 -11.04
CA SER A 82 38.18 -21.48 -11.75
C SER A 82 37.25 -22.28 -12.65
N GLU A 83 35.93 -22.09 -12.57
CA GLU A 83 34.94 -22.89 -13.28
C GLU A 83 34.11 -22.02 -14.23
N ALA A 84 34.10 -22.39 -15.50
CA ALA A 84 33.23 -21.73 -16.48
C ALA A 84 31.77 -22.10 -16.18
N CYS A 85 30.90 -21.09 -16.01
CA CYS A 85 29.46 -21.34 -16.12
C CYS A 85 29.15 -21.81 -17.54
N LYS A 86 28.26 -22.79 -17.70
CA LYS A 86 27.81 -23.21 -19.03
C LYS A 86 27.25 -22.00 -19.79
N ALA A 87 27.76 -21.78 -21.00
CA ALA A 87 27.57 -20.56 -21.79
C ALA A 87 26.10 -20.14 -22.03
N LYS A 88 25.15 -21.07 -21.93
CA LYS A 88 23.72 -20.80 -22.23
C LYS A 88 23.02 -19.92 -21.19
N PHE A 89 23.44 -19.96 -19.93
CA PHE A 89 22.75 -19.21 -18.85
C PHE A 89 23.68 -18.25 -18.09
N GLY A 90 25.00 -18.40 -18.23
CA GLY A 90 25.99 -17.48 -17.65
C GLY A 90 25.99 -17.46 -16.12
N TRP A 91 26.52 -16.38 -15.55
CA TRP A 91 26.44 -16.09 -14.12
C TRP A 91 25.47 -14.94 -13.87
N LYS A 92 24.85 -14.93 -12.69
CA LYS A 92 24.01 -13.82 -12.21
C LYS A 92 24.40 -13.45 -10.78
N LEU A 93 23.98 -12.26 -10.34
CA LEU A 93 23.95 -11.95 -8.92
C LEU A 93 22.80 -12.73 -8.25
N GLY A 94 23.02 -13.16 -7.02
CA GLY A 94 22.06 -13.91 -6.22
C GLY A 94 20.75 -13.15 -6.11
N SER A 95 20.80 -11.82 -5.92
CA SER A 95 19.60 -10.99 -5.89
C SER A 95 18.79 -11.02 -7.18
N THR A 96 19.46 -11.09 -8.33
CA THR A 96 18.80 -11.14 -9.65
C THR A 96 18.17 -12.50 -9.85
N TYR A 97 18.92 -13.56 -9.57
CA TYR A 97 18.42 -14.93 -9.65
C TYR A 97 17.20 -15.15 -8.73
N VAL A 98 17.26 -14.72 -7.47
CA VAL A 98 16.15 -14.85 -6.51
C VAL A 98 14.93 -14.05 -6.95
N GLN A 99 15.10 -12.83 -7.47
CA GLN A 99 13.98 -12.02 -7.94
C GLN A 99 13.28 -12.64 -9.17
N GLU A 100 14.02 -13.32 -10.05
CA GLU A 100 13.45 -14.01 -11.22
C GLU A 100 12.76 -15.33 -10.84
N MET A 101 13.29 -16.05 -9.83
CA MET A 101 12.84 -17.39 -9.48
C MET A 101 11.77 -17.43 -8.39
N THR A 102 11.54 -16.31 -7.70
CA THR A 102 10.53 -16.23 -6.64
C THR A 102 9.31 -15.46 -7.10
N LYS A 103 8.16 -15.71 -6.46
CA LYS A 103 6.97 -14.90 -6.68
C LYS A 103 7.27 -13.44 -6.37
N ASP A 104 6.75 -12.56 -7.21
CA ASP A 104 6.86 -11.11 -7.04
C ASP A 104 6.48 -10.70 -5.61
N PHE A 105 7.32 -9.85 -5.03
CA PHE A 105 7.12 -9.29 -3.68
C PHE A 105 7.02 -10.33 -2.56
N SER A 106 7.59 -11.52 -2.74
CA SER A 106 7.77 -12.48 -1.63
C SER A 106 8.83 -12.00 -0.63
N ASP A 107 8.90 -12.62 0.56
CA ASP A 107 9.94 -12.27 1.56
C ASP A 107 11.35 -12.49 1.00
N ALA A 108 11.55 -13.50 0.15
CA ALA A 108 12.83 -13.76 -0.50
C ALA A 108 13.14 -12.69 -1.56
N TRP A 109 12.13 -12.24 -2.32
CA TRP A 109 12.24 -11.16 -3.29
C TRP A 109 12.72 -9.86 -2.62
N TYR A 110 12.09 -9.44 -1.51
CA TYR A 110 12.50 -8.24 -0.77
C TYR A 110 13.89 -8.39 -0.14
N ALA A 111 14.17 -9.52 0.52
CA ALA A 111 15.46 -9.76 1.14
C ALA A 111 16.61 -9.71 0.12
N ALA A 112 16.43 -10.34 -1.05
CA ALA A 112 17.37 -10.28 -2.16
C ALA A 112 17.65 -8.85 -2.63
N ARG A 113 16.60 -8.06 -2.86
CA ARG A 113 16.75 -6.71 -3.40
C ARG A 113 17.34 -5.74 -2.37
N ILE A 114 16.79 -5.73 -1.16
CA ILE A 114 17.24 -4.87 -0.06
C ILE A 114 18.68 -5.22 0.32
N GLY A 115 18.99 -6.51 0.47
CA GLY A 115 20.32 -7.01 0.80
C GLY A 115 21.36 -6.52 -0.21
N LEU A 116 21.08 -6.64 -1.52
CA LEU A 116 21.99 -6.13 -2.54
C LEU A 116 22.21 -4.62 -2.41
N LYS A 117 21.14 -3.82 -2.24
CA LYS A 117 21.28 -2.36 -2.11
C LYS A 117 22.11 -1.96 -0.88
N CYS A 118 21.91 -2.65 0.25
CA CYS A 118 22.73 -2.42 1.45
C CYS A 118 24.20 -2.76 1.20
N ARG A 119 24.49 -3.90 0.56
CA ARG A 119 25.87 -4.32 0.23
C ARG A 119 26.55 -3.36 -0.75
N LEU A 120 25.83 -2.88 -1.77
CA LEU A 120 26.35 -1.89 -2.72
C LEU A 120 26.67 -0.57 -2.01
N ALA A 121 25.79 -0.08 -1.14
CA ALA A 121 26.06 1.13 -0.36
C ALA A 121 27.33 0.96 0.51
N LEU A 122 27.49 -0.18 1.19
CA LEU A 122 28.69 -0.47 1.98
C LEU A 122 29.95 -0.61 1.12
N GLU A 123 29.86 -1.21 -0.07
CA GLU A 123 30.97 -1.33 -1.01
C GLU A 123 31.46 0.05 -1.48
N HIS A 124 30.53 0.92 -1.87
CA HIS A 124 30.85 2.28 -2.31
C HIS A 124 31.37 3.18 -1.18
N LEU A 125 30.88 2.97 0.04
CA LEU A 125 31.44 3.62 1.23
C LEU A 125 32.90 3.22 1.43
N ASN A 126 33.20 1.91 1.39
CA ASN A 126 34.55 1.40 1.61
C ASN A 126 35.55 1.84 0.52
N LYS A 127 35.08 1.99 -0.72
CA LYS A 127 35.89 2.48 -1.84
C LYS A 127 36.06 4.00 -1.83
N GLY A 128 35.21 4.72 -1.09
CA GLY A 128 35.18 6.18 -1.11
C GLY A 128 34.75 6.78 -2.45
N ASP A 129 34.08 6.00 -3.30
CA ASP A 129 33.64 6.40 -4.64
C ASP A 129 32.13 6.77 -4.69
N GLY A 130 31.42 6.62 -3.57
CA GLY A 130 30.04 7.06 -3.42
C GLY A 130 29.92 8.55 -3.12
N GLY A 131 29.24 9.30 -3.98
CA GLY A 131 28.84 10.68 -3.70
C GLY A 131 27.53 10.76 -2.92
N LYS A 132 27.24 11.92 -2.30
CA LYS A 132 25.96 12.16 -1.61
C LYS A 132 24.73 11.78 -2.45
N PRO A 133 24.60 12.18 -3.74
CA PRO A 133 23.42 11.82 -4.53
C PRO A 133 23.19 10.31 -4.65
N PHE A 134 24.28 9.54 -4.75
CA PHE A 134 24.22 8.08 -4.81
C PHE A 134 23.69 7.50 -3.50
N PHE A 135 24.26 7.92 -2.37
CA PHE A 135 23.82 7.42 -1.06
C PHE A 135 22.38 7.83 -0.74
N HIS A 136 21.95 9.03 -1.12
CA HIS A 136 20.56 9.46 -0.93
C HIS A 136 19.61 8.56 -1.70
N SER A 137 19.88 8.36 -2.99
CA SER A 137 19.07 7.47 -3.83
C SER A 137 19.02 6.06 -3.24
N MET A 138 20.15 5.58 -2.72
CA MET A 138 20.19 4.24 -2.14
C MET A 138 19.42 4.09 -0.84
N MET A 139 19.55 5.05 0.08
CA MET A 139 18.82 5.01 1.34
C MET A 139 17.32 5.18 1.12
N PHE A 140 16.91 6.02 0.17
CA PHE A 140 15.51 6.14 -0.20
C PHE A 140 14.94 4.82 -0.74
N GLU A 141 15.65 4.16 -1.66
CA GLU A 141 15.19 2.86 -2.20
C GLU A 141 15.10 1.80 -1.10
N ILE A 142 16.12 1.70 -0.24
CA ILE A 142 16.13 0.74 0.89
C ILE A 142 14.97 1.02 1.85
N GLY A 143 14.74 2.29 2.23
CA GLY A 143 13.66 2.70 3.12
C GLY A 143 12.27 2.40 2.52
N SER A 144 12.11 2.67 1.22
CA SER A 144 10.87 2.38 0.49
C SER A 144 10.57 0.88 0.45
N LEU A 145 11.56 0.07 0.06
CA LEU A 145 11.43 -1.39 0.01
C LEU A 145 11.18 -2.00 1.39
N ARG A 146 11.86 -1.53 2.44
CA ARG A 146 11.67 -2.00 3.82
C ARG A 146 10.25 -1.69 4.31
N THR A 147 9.74 -0.50 4.00
CA THR A 147 8.39 -0.08 4.40
C THR A 147 7.34 -0.94 3.72
N ASP A 148 7.47 -1.14 2.41
CA ASP A 148 6.58 -2.01 1.64
C ASP A 148 6.65 -3.47 2.14
N TRP A 149 7.85 -4.00 2.39
CA TRP A 149 8.04 -5.34 2.94
C TRP A 149 7.35 -5.51 4.31
N ARG A 150 7.52 -4.55 5.23
CA ARG A 150 6.85 -4.55 6.55
C ARG A 150 5.32 -4.53 6.40
N TRP A 151 4.81 -3.65 5.54
CA TRP A 151 3.38 -3.53 5.29
C TRP A 151 2.81 -4.84 4.76
N ARG A 152 3.43 -5.41 3.71
CA ARG A 152 2.98 -6.68 3.12
C ARG A 152 3.06 -7.83 4.09
N ARG A 153 4.14 -7.94 4.87
CA ARG A 153 4.29 -9.01 5.88
C ARG A 153 3.17 -8.93 6.93
N SER A 154 2.82 -7.73 7.39
CA SER A 154 1.72 -7.52 8.34
C SER A 154 0.35 -7.87 7.75
N ARG A 155 0.15 -7.62 6.45
CA ARG A 155 -1.12 -7.86 5.75
C ARG A 155 -1.17 -9.17 4.98
N LYS A 156 -0.11 -9.98 4.98
CA LYS A 156 0.02 -11.23 4.23
C LYS A 156 -1.12 -12.20 4.53
N LYS A 157 -1.53 -12.32 5.80
CA LYS A 157 -2.70 -13.13 6.18
C LYS A 157 -4.01 -12.61 5.56
N GLN A 158 -4.21 -11.29 5.52
CA GLN A 158 -5.40 -10.65 4.95
C GLN A 158 -5.43 -10.76 3.41
N ILE A 159 -4.25 -10.74 2.78
CA ILE A 159 -4.07 -10.91 1.33
C ILE A 159 -4.31 -12.37 0.92
N ILE A 160 -3.65 -13.33 1.59
CA ILE A 160 -3.71 -14.76 1.23
C ILE A 160 -5.10 -15.37 1.48
N THR A 161 -5.77 -14.99 2.57
CA THR A 161 -7.05 -15.61 2.93
C THR A 161 -8.24 -15.04 2.16
N GLY A 162 -8.05 -14.00 1.35
CA GLY A 162 -9.16 -13.25 0.74
C GLY A 162 -10.12 -12.61 1.75
N ARG A 163 -9.92 -12.82 3.06
CA ARG A 163 -10.64 -12.16 4.16
C ARG A 163 -10.08 -10.75 4.32
N LYS A 164 -10.28 -9.92 3.29
CA LYS A 164 -10.40 -8.47 3.51
C LYS A 164 -11.61 -8.27 4.41
N GLN A 165 -11.36 -8.03 5.69
CA GLN A 165 -12.10 -7.05 6.47
C GLN A 165 -13.62 -6.98 6.21
N ARG A 166 -14.35 -8.11 6.27
CA ARG A 166 -15.82 -8.04 6.29
C ARG A 166 -16.27 -7.11 7.42
N ASN A 167 -15.61 -7.18 8.57
CA ASN A 167 -16.00 -6.38 9.72
C ASN A 167 -15.76 -4.88 9.54
N VAL A 168 -14.58 -4.41 9.12
CA VAL A 168 -14.35 -2.95 9.05
C VAL A 168 -15.17 -2.27 7.94
N LEU A 169 -15.32 -2.93 6.78
CA LEU A 169 -16.18 -2.42 5.71
C LEU A 169 -17.67 -2.65 6.01
N SER A 170 -18.05 -3.70 6.74
CA SER A 170 -19.43 -3.85 7.23
C SER A 170 -19.75 -2.81 8.28
N ASP A 171 -18.85 -2.51 9.21
CA ASP A 171 -19.09 -1.55 10.28
C ASP A 171 -19.26 -0.14 9.73
N LEU A 172 -18.45 0.26 8.74
CA LEU A 172 -18.65 1.52 8.02
C LEU A 172 -19.95 1.52 7.21
N ARG A 173 -20.26 0.42 6.51
CA ARG A 173 -21.51 0.29 5.74
C ARG A 173 -22.74 0.28 6.66
N ASP A 174 -22.64 -0.34 7.83
CA ASP A 174 -23.70 -0.44 8.81
C ASP A 174 -23.89 0.88 9.54
N ALA A 175 -22.81 1.60 9.87
CA ALA A 175 -22.87 2.96 10.36
C ALA A 175 -23.53 3.90 9.33
N GLN A 176 -23.10 3.85 8.07
CA GLN A 176 -23.71 4.63 6.99
C GLN A 176 -25.18 4.28 6.79
N ASN A 177 -25.54 2.98 6.84
CA ASN A 177 -26.92 2.53 6.73
C ASN A 177 -27.78 3.00 7.93
N ARG A 178 -27.23 3.01 9.15
CA ARG A 178 -27.92 3.54 10.33
C ARG A 178 -28.16 5.03 10.21
N THR A 179 -27.15 5.81 9.84
CA THR A 179 -27.29 7.26 9.62
C THR A 179 -28.27 7.56 8.49
N ALA A 180 -28.22 6.81 7.39
CA ALA A 180 -29.18 6.95 6.28
C ALA A 180 -30.62 6.65 6.73
N LYS A 181 -30.84 5.58 7.51
CA LYS A 181 -32.16 5.26 8.08
C LYS A 181 -32.67 6.36 9.00
N GLN A 182 -31.83 6.84 9.92
CA GLN A 182 -32.18 7.94 10.83
C GLN A 182 -32.53 9.22 10.06
N ASN A 183 -31.76 9.58 9.03
CA ASN A 183 -32.06 10.75 8.20
C ASN A 183 -33.39 10.61 7.45
N VAL A 184 -33.71 9.40 6.96
CA VAL A 184 -35.00 9.13 6.31
C VAL A 184 -36.15 9.22 7.31
N GLU A 185 -36.02 8.64 8.51
CA GLU A 185 -37.05 8.69 9.54
C GLU A 185 -37.27 10.12 10.06
N TRP A 186 -36.19 10.86 10.31
CA TRP A 186 -36.25 12.26 10.72
C TRP A 186 -36.96 13.10 9.65
N ARG A 187 -36.57 12.96 8.38
CA ARG A 187 -37.23 13.65 7.27
C ARG A 187 -38.71 13.26 7.17
N ARG A 188 -39.07 11.98 7.34
CA ARG A 188 -40.47 11.53 7.34
C ARG A 188 -41.27 12.11 8.49
N GLY A 189 -40.66 12.30 9.66
CA GLY A 189 -41.27 13.02 10.78
C GLY A 189 -41.60 14.46 10.41
N LEU A 190 -40.67 15.17 9.78
CA LEU A 190 -40.91 16.54 9.27
C LEU A 190 -42.03 16.57 8.23
N VAL A 191 -42.01 15.64 7.26
CA VAL A 191 -43.06 15.52 6.24
C VAL A 191 -44.42 15.29 6.88
N ARG A 192 -44.53 14.41 7.88
CA ARG A 192 -45.79 14.14 8.59
C ARG A 192 -46.35 15.40 9.26
N ASN A 193 -45.49 16.19 9.91
CA ASN A 193 -45.91 17.45 10.54
C ASN A 193 -46.38 18.44 9.48
N LEU A 194 -45.62 18.62 8.40
CA LEU A 194 -45.96 19.54 7.31
C LEU A 194 -47.26 19.16 6.58
N ILE A 195 -47.58 17.86 6.44
CA ILE A 195 -48.84 17.41 5.84
C ILE A 195 -50.04 17.92 6.65
N SER A 196 -49.94 17.94 7.98
CA SER A 196 -51.02 18.42 8.85
C SER A 196 -51.28 19.93 8.70
N GLU A 197 -50.32 20.69 8.17
CA GLU A 197 -50.42 22.15 7.96
C GLU A 197 -51.10 22.53 6.63
N THR A 198 -51.46 21.56 5.78
CA THR A 198 -51.94 21.84 4.43
C THR A 198 -53.11 20.96 4.01
N LYS A 199 -53.90 21.45 3.06
CA LYS A 199 -54.97 20.69 2.37
C LYS A 199 -54.60 20.31 0.94
N LEU A 200 -53.35 20.58 0.53
CA LEU A 200 -52.86 20.25 -0.80
C LEU A 200 -52.75 18.73 -0.97
N THR A 201 -53.00 18.25 -2.19
CA THR A 201 -52.94 16.82 -2.52
C THR A 201 -52.07 16.57 -3.76
N LYS A 202 -51.70 15.30 -3.99
CA LYS A 202 -51.00 14.82 -5.20
C LYS A 202 -49.71 15.61 -5.50
N GLY A 203 -49.52 16.01 -6.77
CA GLY A 203 -48.30 16.71 -7.22
C GLY A 203 -48.11 18.09 -6.59
N ALA A 204 -49.21 18.79 -6.26
CA ALA A 204 -49.14 20.09 -5.57
C ALA A 204 -48.57 19.94 -4.15
N LEU A 205 -49.00 18.89 -3.43
CA LEU A 205 -48.44 18.55 -2.12
C LEU A 205 -46.94 18.23 -2.21
N SER A 206 -46.51 17.46 -3.21
CA SER A 206 -45.11 17.07 -3.37
C SER A 206 -44.19 18.28 -3.58
N ARG A 207 -44.58 19.22 -4.44
CA ARG A 207 -43.80 20.46 -4.70
C ARG A 207 -43.78 21.39 -3.49
N TRP A 208 -44.91 21.50 -2.79
CA TRP A 208 -45.01 22.32 -1.59
C TRP A 208 -44.11 21.76 -0.47
N LEU A 209 -44.15 20.45 -0.21
CA LEU A 209 -43.29 19.78 0.77
C LEU A 209 -41.81 19.95 0.45
N GLN A 210 -41.41 19.79 -0.81
CA GLN A 210 -40.04 20.03 -1.25
C GLN A 210 -39.58 21.46 -0.93
N THR A 211 -40.46 22.44 -1.16
CA THR A 211 -40.19 23.85 -0.86
C THR A 211 -40.08 24.10 0.65
N GLN A 212 -40.96 23.53 1.47
CA GLN A 212 -40.93 23.70 2.92
C GLN A 212 -39.73 23.03 3.57
N LEU A 213 -39.35 21.83 3.12
CA LEU A 213 -38.17 21.12 3.61
C LEU A 213 -36.90 21.94 3.35
N LYS A 214 -36.77 22.55 2.16
CA LYS A 214 -35.65 23.44 1.84
C LYS A 214 -35.70 24.74 2.66
N LYS A 215 -36.85 25.40 2.74
CA LYS A 215 -36.96 26.72 3.39
C LYS A 215 -36.85 26.68 4.93
N ARG A 216 -37.47 25.69 5.59
CA ARG A 216 -37.55 25.64 7.06
C ARG A 216 -36.47 24.79 7.70
N HIS A 217 -35.93 23.81 6.98
CA HIS A 217 -35.02 22.82 7.53
C HIS A 217 -33.71 22.69 6.75
N ASP A 218 -33.52 23.48 5.69
CA ASP A 218 -32.34 23.42 4.80
C ASP A 218 -32.10 22.02 4.19
N ILE A 219 -33.18 21.26 3.97
CA ILE A 219 -33.12 19.91 3.40
C ILE A 219 -33.53 19.97 1.93
N GLU A 220 -32.55 19.82 1.03
CA GLU A 220 -32.80 19.71 -0.40
C GLU A 220 -33.09 18.26 -0.80
N VAL A 221 -34.30 18.02 -1.30
CA VAL A 221 -34.78 16.68 -1.70
C VAL A 221 -35.39 16.71 -3.08
N SER A 222 -35.29 15.61 -3.81
CA SER A 222 -35.96 15.45 -5.10
C SER A 222 -37.46 15.19 -4.93
N GLU A 223 -38.26 15.51 -5.95
CA GLU A 223 -39.69 15.17 -5.96
C GLU A 223 -39.91 13.66 -5.80
N ARG A 224 -39.03 12.83 -6.39
CA ARG A 224 -39.05 11.36 -6.23
C ARG A 224 -38.89 10.94 -4.77
N THR A 225 -37.99 11.59 -4.02
CA THR A 225 -37.76 11.33 -2.61
C THR A 225 -39.02 11.63 -1.78
N VAL A 226 -39.63 12.79 -2.02
CA VAL A 226 -40.88 13.21 -1.35
C VAL A 226 -42.02 12.23 -1.64
N ARG A 227 -42.20 11.79 -2.89
CA ARG A 227 -43.20 10.78 -3.24
C ARG A 227 -42.96 9.44 -2.55
N SER A 228 -41.69 9.02 -2.43
CA SER A 228 -41.32 7.80 -1.71
C SER A 228 -41.66 7.89 -0.22
N ASP A 229 -41.41 9.05 0.40
CA ASP A 229 -41.75 9.29 1.80
C ASP A 229 -43.26 9.35 2.04
N LEU A 230 -44.02 10.02 1.14
CA LEU A 230 -45.48 10.00 1.16
C LEU A 230 -46.01 8.56 1.06
N LYS A 231 -45.51 7.77 0.11
CA LYS A 231 -45.90 6.35 -0.02
C LYS A 231 -45.66 5.55 1.26
N ALA A 232 -44.58 5.83 1.98
CA ALA A 232 -44.25 5.14 3.23
C ALA A 232 -45.07 5.60 4.43
N LEU A 233 -45.61 6.82 4.39
CA LEU A 233 -46.42 7.39 5.48
C LEU A 233 -47.90 6.98 5.37
N GLY A 234 -48.37 6.53 4.21
CA GLY A 234 -49.77 6.19 3.95
C GLY A 234 -50.83 7.30 3.82
N PRO A 235 -50.52 8.62 3.69
CA PRO A 235 -51.50 9.65 3.36
C PRO A 235 -51.82 9.70 1.86
#